data_AF-A0A183HBS9-F1
#
_entry.id   AF-A0A183HBS9-F1
#
_cell.length_a   1.000
_cell.length_b   1.000
_cell.length_c   1.000
_cell.angle_alpha   90.00
_cell.angle_beta   90.00
_cell.angle_gamma   90.00
#
_symmetry.space_group_name_H-M   'P 1'
#
loop_
_entity.id
_entity.type
_entity.pdbx_description
1 polymer ?
#
loop_
_entity_poly.entity_id
_entity_poly.type
_entity_poly.pdbx_seq_one_letter_code
_entity_poly.pdbx_strand_id
1 'polypeptide(L)'
;MLAFVALLERQETPFSVTPFVTQQRFTVSFSSTKLRLINDDLVSQVIKRKLKTTSNKVAPVLCPRRVHATPWIIAKEERMGAVSRRLQVLSSCLHHIFDFKLSDARKIMCAVELSMRSVNARVAFCQLLWKNLVPINRATLFPQQFELIVRLMNCALSVTRLGESVQLNRLSRNFQQESREDEHGIAYAMLYLSNIYCRRLTAGVHQFAYTCIQEHAVWDNQQFWEAAFFHDIHRQIRRLYLPAREESDCPFPLKEVYISRIKHF
;
A
#
# COMPACT_ATOMS: atom_id res chain seq x y z
N MET A 1 -27.58 20.31 10.88
CA MET A 1 -27.58 21.74 11.28
C MET A 1 -27.24 21.79 12.77
N LEU A 2 -25.95 21.85 13.10
CA LEU A 2 -25.47 22.19 14.45
C LEU A 2 -24.21 23.03 14.24
N ALA A 3 -24.36 24.33 14.49
CA ALA A 3 -23.32 25.32 14.50
C ALA A 3 -22.66 25.32 15.88
N PHE A 4 -21.33 25.41 15.93
CA PHE A 4 -20.63 25.89 17.11
C PHE A 4 -19.65 26.98 16.68
N VAL A 5 -19.91 28.17 17.19
CA VAL A 5 -19.19 29.42 16.98
C VAL A 5 -18.24 29.63 18.16
N ALA A 6 -16.97 29.84 17.81
CA ALA A 6 -15.90 30.61 18.45
C ALA A 6 -15.65 30.54 19.97
N LEU A 7 -14.38 30.24 20.31
CA LEU A 7 -13.59 31.07 21.22
C LEU A 7 -12.11 31.00 20.80
N LEU A 8 -11.68 32.05 20.09
CA LEU A 8 -10.30 32.29 19.67
C LEU A 8 -9.58 32.96 20.84
N GLU A 9 -8.74 32.21 21.56
CA GLU A 9 -7.78 32.79 22.50
C GLU A 9 -6.41 32.83 21.81
N ARG A 10 -6.01 34.04 21.41
CA ARG A 10 -4.68 34.33 20.87
C ARG A 10 -3.65 34.16 21.99
N GLN A 11 -2.68 33.29 21.77
CA GLN A 11 -1.38 33.41 22.42
C GLN A 11 -0.31 33.51 21.34
N GLU A 12 0.18 34.72 21.12
CA GLU A 12 1.30 35.01 20.22
C GLU A 12 2.61 34.61 20.91
N THR A 13 3.24 33.55 20.42
CA THR A 13 4.67 33.29 20.64
C THR A 13 5.32 32.99 19.28
N PRO A 14 6.25 33.80 18.79
CA PRO A 14 6.94 33.52 17.54
C PRO A 14 7.99 32.41 17.78
N PHE A 15 7.65 31.17 17.44
CA PHE A 15 8.65 30.11 17.30
C PHE A 15 9.35 30.25 15.95
N SER A 16 10.57 30.78 15.99
CA SER A 16 11.50 30.77 14.87
C SER A 16 11.99 29.33 14.66
N VAL A 17 11.60 28.72 13.55
CA VAL A 17 12.17 27.45 13.09
C VAL A 17 13.31 27.77 12.14
N THR A 18 14.53 27.81 12.66
CA THR A 18 15.74 27.80 11.84
C THR A 18 15.86 26.45 11.11
N PRO A 19 16.01 26.40 9.78
CA PRO A 19 16.31 25.16 9.10
C PRO A 19 17.79 24.84 9.32
N PHE A 20 18.08 23.72 9.97
CA PHE A 20 19.41 23.09 9.90
C PHE A 20 19.59 22.51 8.50
N VAL A 21 19.92 23.37 7.53
CA VAL A 21 20.56 22.98 6.28
C VAL A 21 22.03 23.35 6.45
N THR A 22 22.86 22.36 6.74
CA THR A 22 24.30 22.46 6.51
C THR A 22 24.53 22.64 5.01
N GLN A 23 24.51 23.89 4.54
CA GLN A 23 25.10 24.26 3.26
C GLN A 23 26.62 24.17 3.43
N GLN A 24 27.20 22.99 3.17
CA GLN A 24 28.58 22.96 2.71
C GLN A 24 28.59 23.60 1.31
N ARG A 25 28.88 24.91 1.26
CA ARG A 25 29.28 25.56 0.02
C ARG A 25 30.62 24.97 -0.38
N PHE A 26 30.62 24.06 -1.33
CA PHE A 26 31.83 23.72 -2.08
C PHE A 26 32.20 24.93 -2.92
N THR A 27 33.09 25.78 -2.42
CA THR A 27 33.76 26.78 -3.26
C THR A 27 34.71 26.04 -4.18
N VAL A 28 34.28 25.77 -5.41
CA VAL A 28 35.16 25.28 -6.46
C VAL A 28 35.98 26.47 -6.94
N SER A 29 37.28 26.46 -6.65
CA SER A 29 38.23 27.44 -7.21
C SER A 29 38.21 27.31 -8.73
N PHE A 30 37.69 28.32 -9.44
CA PHE A 30 37.87 28.46 -10.87
C PHE A 30 39.31 28.92 -11.16
N SER A 31 40.27 27.99 -11.07
CA SER A 31 41.52 28.13 -11.81
C SER A 31 41.28 27.53 -13.19
N SER A 32 41.28 28.37 -14.24
CA SER A 32 41.18 27.92 -15.62
C SER A 32 42.47 27.20 -16.04
N THR A 33 42.68 25.99 -15.56
CA THR A 33 43.68 25.09 -16.14
C THR A 33 43.14 24.63 -17.47
N LYS A 34 43.71 25.17 -18.57
CA LYS A 34 43.57 24.61 -19.92
C LYS A 34 43.79 23.11 -19.84
N LEU A 35 42.71 22.33 -19.97
CA LEU A 35 42.79 20.88 -20.07
C LEU A 35 43.64 20.56 -21.30
N ARG A 36 44.70 19.78 -21.11
CA ARG A 36 45.55 19.35 -22.23
C ARG A 36 44.68 18.60 -23.23
N LEU A 37 44.75 19.02 -24.49
CA LEU A 37 44.04 18.36 -25.59
C LEU A 37 44.49 16.89 -25.64
N ILE A 38 43.53 15.97 -25.55
CA ILE A 38 43.80 14.53 -25.62
C ILE A 38 44.35 14.26 -27.01
N ASN A 39 45.52 13.60 -27.08
CA ASN A 39 46.13 13.23 -28.36
C ASN A 39 45.41 11.98 -28.90
N ASP A 40 44.45 12.19 -29.79
CA ASP A 40 43.59 11.15 -30.36
C ASP A 40 44.37 10.05 -31.09
N ASP A 41 45.58 10.34 -31.59
CA ASP A 41 46.42 9.34 -32.25
C ASP A 41 47.03 8.35 -31.25
N LEU A 42 47.44 8.84 -30.09
CA LEU A 42 47.92 8.02 -28.97
C LEU A 42 46.79 7.14 -28.42
N VAL A 43 45.58 7.70 -28.27
CA VAL A 43 44.38 6.96 -27.85
C VAL A 43 44.07 5.85 -28.85
N SER A 44 44.10 6.16 -30.14
CA SER A 44 43.84 5.21 -31.23
C SER A 44 44.88 4.08 -31.27
N GLN A 45 46.16 4.37 -31.02
CA GLN A 45 47.20 3.35 -30.91
C GLN A 45 47.02 2.45 -29.68
N VAL A 46 46.65 3.01 -28.52
CA VAL A 46 46.41 2.22 -27.31
C VAL A 46 45.22 1.29 -27.48
N ILE A 47 44.14 1.77 -28.12
CA ILE A 47 42.96 0.97 -28.44
C ILE A 47 43.35 -0.17 -29.40
N LYS A 48 44.08 0.12 -30.50
CA LYS A 48 44.54 -0.93 -31.43
C LYS A 48 45.45 -1.95 -30.77
N ARG A 49 46.34 -1.54 -29.85
CA ARG A 49 47.20 -2.47 -29.08
C ARG A 49 46.38 -3.36 -28.16
N LYS A 50 45.39 -2.81 -27.44
CA LYS A 50 44.48 -3.55 -26.55
C LYS A 50 43.59 -4.55 -27.31
N LEU A 51 43.11 -4.17 -28.49
CA LEU A 51 42.30 -5.05 -29.34
C LEU A 51 43.13 -6.23 -29.89
N LYS A 52 44.37 -5.99 -30.32
CA LYS A 52 45.29 -7.07 -30.75
C LYS A 52 45.69 -8.03 -29.62
N THR A 53 45.81 -7.53 -28.37
CA THR A 53 46.08 -8.39 -27.20
C THR A 53 44.84 -9.16 -26.72
N THR A 54 43.63 -8.67 -27.00
CA THR A 54 42.38 -9.31 -26.57
C THR A 54 41.90 -10.38 -27.57
N SER A 55 42.32 -10.31 -28.83
CA SER A 55 41.96 -11.30 -29.87
C SER A 55 42.44 -12.74 -29.59
N ASN A 56 43.41 -12.94 -28.69
CA ASN A 56 43.93 -14.27 -28.35
C ASN A 56 43.38 -14.84 -27.03
N LYS A 57 42.36 -14.22 -26.43
CA LYS A 57 41.68 -14.79 -25.25
C LYS A 57 40.23 -15.09 -25.60
N VAL A 58 39.96 -16.35 -25.91
CA VAL A 58 38.59 -16.89 -25.90
C VAL A 58 38.02 -16.58 -24.52
N ALA A 59 36.96 -15.76 -24.48
CA ALA A 59 36.24 -15.48 -23.24
C ALA A 59 35.75 -16.83 -22.67
N PRO A 60 35.97 -17.12 -21.38
CA PRO A 60 35.44 -18.35 -20.80
C PRO A 60 33.92 -18.34 -20.96
N VAL A 61 33.38 -19.40 -21.56
CA VAL A 61 31.94 -19.62 -21.64
C VAL A 61 31.39 -19.55 -20.21
N LEU A 62 30.50 -18.58 -19.95
CA LEU A 62 29.80 -18.49 -18.67
C LEU A 62 28.77 -19.62 -18.62
N CYS A 63 29.20 -20.79 -18.16
CA CYS A 63 28.29 -21.87 -17.82
C CYS A 63 27.47 -21.42 -16.60
N PRO A 64 26.13 -21.54 -16.61
CA PRO A 64 25.33 -21.27 -15.42
C PRO A 64 25.80 -22.18 -14.27
N ARG A 65 26.53 -21.61 -13.30
CA ARG A 65 26.91 -22.34 -12.10
C ARG A 65 25.66 -22.40 -11.23
N ARG A 66 25.11 -23.61 -11.05
CA ARG A 66 23.96 -23.86 -10.17
C ARG A 66 24.40 -23.52 -8.74
N VAL A 67 24.11 -22.30 -8.30
CA VAL A 67 24.35 -21.88 -6.92
C VAL A 67 23.37 -22.65 -6.06
N HIS A 68 23.86 -23.43 -5.08
CA HIS A 68 22.97 -24.05 -4.11
C HIS A 68 22.16 -22.93 -3.44
N ALA A 69 20.84 -22.96 -3.64
CA ALA A 69 19.95 -22.03 -2.97
C ALA A 69 20.18 -22.18 -1.47
N THR A 70 20.69 -21.13 -0.84
CA THR A 70 20.92 -21.13 0.60
C THR A 70 19.56 -21.25 1.30
N PRO A 71 19.48 -21.89 2.49
CA PRO A 71 18.20 -22.13 3.17
C PRO A 71 17.34 -20.86 3.36
N TRP A 72 17.97 -19.68 3.48
CA TRP A 72 17.26 -18.40 3.57
C TRP A 72 16.60 -17.96 2.25
N ILE A 73 17.15 -18.32 1.09
CA ILE A 73 16.56 -18.04 -0.22
C ILE A 73 15.31 -18.90 -0.40
N ILE A 74 15.41 -20.21 -0.11
CA ILE A 74 14.29 -21.15 -0.21
C ILE A 74 13.16 -20.73 0.73
N ALA A 75 13.46 -20.43 1.99
CA ALA A 75 12.46 -19.97 2.95
C ALA A 75 11.81 -18.62 2.55
N LYS A 76 12.58 -17.71 1.92
CA LYS A 76 12.05 -16.45 1.41
C LYS A 76 11.14 -16.67 0.20
N GLU A 77 11.52 -17.57 -0.71
CA GLU A 77 10.72 -17.96 -1.87
C GLU A 77 9.42 -18.66 -1.46
N GLU A 78 9.47 -19.58 -0.49
CA GLU A 78 8.28 -20.21 0.09
C GLU A 78 7.35 -19.19 0.75
N ARG A 79 7.91 -18.23 1.49
CA ARG A 79 7.13 -17.13 2.10
C ARG A 79 6.47 -16.26 1.03
N MET A 80 7.19 -15.89 -0.04
CA MET A 80 6.62 -15.13 -1.16
C MET A 80 5.54 -15.94 -1.90
N GLY A 81 5.78 -17.22 -2.13
CA GLY A 81 4.81 -18.14 -2.71
C GLY A 81 3.56 -18.29 -1.84
N ALA A 82 3.70 -18.33 -0.51
CA ALA A 82 2.59 -18.38 0.42
C ALA A 82 1.74 -17.09 0.37
N VAL A 83 2.39 -15.92 0.28
CA VAL A 83 1.69 -14.64 0.09
C VAL A 83 0.95 -14.61 -1.24
N SER A 84 1.59 -15.04 -2.34
CA SER A 84 0.97 -15.09 -3.68
C SER A 84 -0.27 -16.00 -3.71
N ARG A 85 -0.17 -17.20 -3.13
CA ARG A 85 -1.32 -18.13 -3.01
C ARG A 85 -2.47 -17.54 -2.19
N ARG A 86 -2.17 -16.88 -1.06
CA ARG A 86 -3.19 -16.21 -0.23
C ARG A 86 -3.94 -15.11 -0.98
N LEU A 87 -3.21 -14.29 -1.74
CA LEU A 87 -3.81 -13.26 -2.58
C LEU A 87 -4.66 -13.84 -3.72
N GLN A 88 -4.20 -14.94 -4.32
CA GLN A 88 -4.96 -15.63 -5.37
C GLN A 88 -6.27 -16.22 -4.83
N VAL A 89 -6.24 -16.85 -3.65
CA VAL A 89 -7.44 -17.41 -2.99
C VAL A 89 -8.46 -16.30 -2.70
N LEU A 90 -8.00 -15.15 -2.18
CA LEU A 90 -8.84 -13.97 -1.96
C LEU A 90 -9.44 -13.44 -3.27
N SER A 91 -8.62 -13.29 -4.32
CA SER A 91 -9.06 -12.81 -5.63
C SER A 91 -10.08 -13.76 -6.26
N SER A 92 -9.87 -15.07 -6.15
CA SER A 92 -10.81 -16.09 -6.63
C SER A 92 -12.13 -16.01 -5.89
N CYS A 93 -12.11 -15.82 -4.57
CA CYS A 93 -13.33 -15.70 -3.78
C CYS A 93 -14.15 -14.47 -4.17
N LEU A 94 -13.53 -13.29 -4.27
CA LEU A 94 -14.22 -12.09 -4.71
C LEU A 94 -14.79 -12.26 -6.12
N HIS A 95 -14.04 -12.88 -7.05
CA HIS A 95 -14.53 -13.17 -8.39
C HIS A 95 -15.77 -14.08 -8.35
N HIS A 96 -15.76 -15.16 -7.56
CA HIS A 96 -16.93 -16.01 -7.37
C HIS A 96 -18.13 -15.27 -6.76
N ILE A 97 -17.90 -14.37 -5.79
CA ILE A 97 -18.98 -13.57 -5.19
C ILE A 97 -19.62 -12.67 -6.24
N PHE A 98 -18.83 -11.89 -6.98
CA PHE A 98 -19.35 -10.94 -7.98
C PHE A 98 -19.96 -11.62 -9.20
N ASP A 99 -19.48 -12.81 -9.58
CA ASP A 99 -20.06 -13.63 -10.66
C ASP A 99 -21.25 -14.50 -10.21
N PHE A 100 -21.75 -14.30 -8.98
CA PHE A 100 -22.89 -15.04 -8.42
C PHE A 100 -22.67 -16.55 -8.25
N LYS A 101 -21.41 -17.01 -8.25
CA LYS A 101 -21.01 -18.41 -7.95
C LYS A 101 -20.85 -18.62 -6.44
N LEU A 102 -21.91 -18.34 -5.69
CA LEU A 102 -21.85 -18.22 -4.22
C LEU A 102 -21.51 -19.53 -3.51
N SER A 103 -21.88 -20.68 -4.09
CA SER A 103 -21.51 -21.99 -3.54
C SER A 103 -20.00 -22.21 -3.57
N ASP A 104 -19.32 -21.80 -4.64
CA ASP A 104 -17.86 -21.93 -4.75
C ASP A 104 -17.14 -20.92 -3.87
N ALA A 105 -17.66 -19.69 -3.76
CA ALA A 105 -17.16 -18.71 -2.81
C ALA A 105 -17.22 -19.23 -1.36
N ARG A 106 -18.34 -19.87 -0.97
CA ARG A 106 -18.51 -20.43 0.38
C ARG A 106 -17.50 -21.55 0.69
N LYS A 107 -17.16 -22.41 -0.29
CA LYS A 107 -16.17 -23.49 -0.09
C LYS A 107 -14.80 -22.96 0.32
N ILE A 108 -14.39 -21.82 -0.22
CA ILE A 108 -13.07 -21.23 0.05
C ILE A 108 -13.09 -20.13 1.11
N MET A 109 -14.25 -19.82 1.70
CA MET A 109 -14.42 -18.72 2.64
C MET A 109 -13.49 -18.82 3.86
N CYS A 110 -13.41 -20.00 4.49
CA CYS A 110 -12.53 -20.20 5.65
C CYS A 110 -11.05 -19.98 5.31
N ALA A 111 -10.62 -20.38 4.10
CA ALA A 111 -9.25 -20.17 3.64
C ALA A 111 -8.95 -18.68 3.39
N VAL A 112 -9.95 -17.92 2.91
CA VAL A 112 -9.86 -16.47 2.74
C VAL A 112 -9.76 -15.78 4.09
N GLU A 113 -10.62 -16.12 5.05
CA GLU A 113 -10.59 -15.54 6.42
C GLU A 113 -9.23 -15.75 7.09
N LEU A 114 -8.62 -16.92 6.93
CA LEU A 114 -7.26 -17.19 7.41
C LEU A 114 -6.20 -16.35 6.68
N SER A 115 -6.36 -16.16 5.38
CA SER A 115 -5.46 -15.33 4.56
C SER A 115 -5.52 -13.86 4.95
N MET A 116 -6.69 -13.38 5.37
CA MET A 116 -6.98 -12.00 5.80
C MET A 116 -6.31 -11.60 7.12
N ARG A 117 -5.67 -12.55 7.85
CA ARG A 117 -4.75 -12.20 8.96
C ARG A 117 -3.54 -11.38 8.49
N SER A 118 -3.19 -11.45 7.21
CA SER A 118 -2.12 -10.66 6.64
C SER A 118 -2.61 -9.26 6.27
N VAL A 119 -1.91 -8.21 6.72
CA VAL A 119 -2.13 -6.81 6.31
C VAL A 119 -2.23 -6.71 4.78
N ASN A 120 -1.31 -7.37 4.07
CA ASN A 120 -1.28 -7.36 2.63
C ASN A 120 -2.54 -7.93 1.95
N ALA A 121 -3.12 -8.99 2.52
CA ALA A 121 -4.35 -9.56 2.00
C ALA A 121 -5.52 -8.59 2.20
N ARG A 122 -5.56 -7.88 3.32
CA ARG A 122 -6.58 -6.86 3.61
C ARG A 122 -6.46 -5.64 2.70
N VAL A 123 -5.23 -5.17 2.46
CA VAL A 123 -4.94 -4.13 1.47
C VAL A 123 -5.42 -4.55 0.08
N ALA A 124 -5.07 -5.78 -0.35
CA ALA A 124 -5.51 -6.32 -1.64
C ALA A 124 -7.05 -6.46 -1.70
N PHE A 125 -7.69 -6.86 -0.61
CA PHE A 125 -9.15 -6.96 -0.51
C PHE A 125 -9.81 -5.60 -0.76
N CYS A 126 -9.37 -4.53 -0.07
CA CYS A 126 -9.87 -3.18 -0.31
C CYS A 126 -9.67 -2.72 -1.76
N GLN A 127 -8.50 -3.00 -2.35
CA GLN A 127 -8.22 -2.66 -3.75
C GLN A 127 -9.11 -3.43 -4.73
N LEU A 128 -9.37 -4.72 -4.46
CA LEU A 128 -10.23 -5.55 -5.30
C LEU A 128 -11.69 -5.11 -5.19
N LEU A 129 -12.16 -4.75 -4.00
CA LEU A 129 -13.47 -4.13 -3.82
C LEU A 129 -13.56 -2.83 -4.64
N TRP A 130 -12.59 -1.92 -4.49
CA TRP A 130 -12.51 -0.69 -5.28
C TRP A 130 -12.58 -0.94 -6.79
N LYS A 131 -11.83 -1.92 -7.30
CA LYS A 131 -11.85 -2.28 -8.73
C LYS A 131 -13.22 -2.80 -9.18
N ASN A 132 -13.94 -3.51 -8.31
CA ASN A 132 -15.28 -4.04 -8.62
C ASN A 132 -16.39 -2.99 -8.52
N LEU A 133 -16.10 -1.74 -8.09
CA LEU A 133 -17.08 -0.65 -8.11
C LEU A 133 -17.43 -0.19 -9.53
N VAL A 134 -16.64 -0.47 -10.56
CA VAL A 134 -16.90 0.04 -11.91
C VAL A 134 -17.54 -1.06 -12.77
N PRO A 135 -18.75 -0.84 -13.33
CA PRO A 135 -19.61 0.35 -13.21
C PRO A 135 -20.32 0.44 -11.83
N ILE A 136 -20.61 1.67 -11.36
CA ILE A 136 -21.11 2.00 -10.00
C ILE A 136 -22.32 1.15 -9.58
N ASN A 137 -23.14 0.68 -10.53
CA ASN A 137 -24.26 -0.23 -10.26
C ASN A 137 -23.85 -1.51 -9.52
N ARG A 138 -22.59 -1.97 -9.62
CA ARG A 138 -22.09 -3.14 -8.88
C ARG A 138 -21.97 -2.92 -7.37
N ALA A 139 -22.13 -1.69 -6.89
CA ALA A 139 -22.21 -1.39 -5.47
C ALA A 139 -23.52 -1.87 -4.82
N THR A 140 -24.61 -2.02 -5.60
CA THR A 140 -25.87 -2.59 -5.11
C THR A 140 -25.84 -4.11 -5.27
N LEU A 141 -25.60 -4.82 -4.18
CA LEU A 141 -25.42 -6.26 -4.14
C LEU A 141 -26.74 -7.00 -3.91
N PHE A 142 -26.83 -8.24 -4.41
CA PHE A 142 -27.89 -9.17 -4.03
C PHE A 142 -27.74 -9.56 -2.56
N PRO A 143 -28.84 -9.93 -1.86
CA PRO A 143 -28.81 -10.21 -0.42
C PRO A 143 -27.71 -11.20 0.00
N GLN A 144 -27.56 -12.30 -0.74
CA GLN A 144 -26.55 -13.31 -0.41
C GLN A 144 -25.11 -12.88 -0.73
N GLN A 145 -24.89 -12.04 -1.75
CA GLN A 145 -23.57 -11.45 -2.02
C GLN A 145 -23.18 -10.47 -0.93
N PHE A 146 -24.13 -9.62 -0.53
CA PHE A 146 -23.97 -8.63 0.53
C PHE A 146 -23.50 -9.27 1.83
N GLU A 147 -24.15 -10.35 2.27
CA GLU A 147 -23.75 -11.09 3.48
C GLU A 147 -22.28 -11.58 3.42
N LEU A 148 -21.83 -12.09 2.27
CA LEU A 148 -20.45 -12.55 2.10
C LEU A 148 -19.44 -11.39 2.12
N ILE A 149 -19.77 -10.27 1.46
CA ILE A 149 -18.91 -9.09 1.45
C ILE A 149 -18.81 -8.48 2.85
N VAL A 150 -19.93 -8.31 3.55
CA VAL A 150 -19.97 -7.82 4.94
C VAL A 150 -19.18 -8.74 5.87
N ARG A 151 -19.31 -10.06 5.72
CA ARG A 151 -18.51 -11.03 6.48
C ARG A 151 -17.01 -10.82 6.27
N LEU A 152 -16.58 -10.61 5.02
CA LEU A 152 -15.17 -10.33 4.71
C LEU A 152 -14.71 -8.94 5.22
N MET A 153 -15.57 -7.92 5.19
CA MET A 153 -15.28 -6.60 5.80
C MET A 153 -15.13 -6.68 7.31
N ASN A 154 -15.99 -7.45 7.99
CA ASN A 154 -15.88 -7.68 9.43
C ASN A 154 -14.62 -8.49 9.79
N CYS A 155 -14.24 -9.47 8.96
CA CYS A 155 -12.95 -10.14 9.07
C CYS A 155 -11.77 -9.17 8.84
N ALA A 156 -11.95 -8.24 7.91
CA ALA A 156 -11.17 -7.01 7.69
C ALA A 156 -10.62 -6.37 8.97
N LEU A 157 -11.61 -5.99 9.77
CA LEU A 157 -11.51 -5.06 10.88
C LEU A 157 -11.26 -5.78 12.21
N SER A 158 -11.70 -7.03 12.37
CA SER A 158 -11.49 -7.79 13.61
C SER A 158 -10.00 -8.07 13.88
N VAL A 159 -9.19 -8.22 12.83
CA VAL A 159 -7.74 -8.41 12.93
C VAL A 159 -7.04 -7.17 13.52
N THR A 160 -7.59 -5.97 13.29
CA THR A 160 -7.07 -4.71 13.85
C THR A 160 -7.07 -4.71 15.38
N ARG A 161 -8.03 -5.40 16.02
CA ARG A 161 -8.14 -5.50 17.48
C ARG A 161 -7.01 -6.33 18.12
N LEU A 162 -6.46 -7.32 17.41
CA LEU A 162 -5.42 -8.20 17.96
C LEU A 162 -4.06 -7.49 18.08
N GLY A 163 -3.81 -6.47 17.25
CA GLY A 163 -2.58 -5.67 17.30
C GLY A 163 -2.44 -4.84 18.59
N GLU A 164 -3.55 -4.51 19.25
CA GLU A 164 -3.54 -3.71 20.49
C GLU A 164 -3.21 -4.54 21.74
N SER A 165 -3.50 -5.84 21.74
CA SER A 165 -3.32 -6.71 22.92
C SER A 165 -1.88 -7.20 23.18
N VAL A 166 -0.94 -7.01 22.25
CA VAL A 166 0.45 -7.50 22.40
C VAL A 166 1.33 -6.38 22.95
N GLN A 167 1.23 -6.16 24.26
CA GLN A 167 1.89 -5.08 24.98
C GLN A 167 3.18 -5.54 25.70
N LEU A 168 3.97 -6.42 25.07
CA LEU A 168 5.25 -6.88 25.64
C LEU A 168 6.45 -6.56 24.73
N ASN A 169 7.35 -5.70 25.27
CA ASN A 169 8.73 -5.37 24.89
C ASN A 169 8.99 -4.03 24.14
N ARG A 170 9.88 -3.22 24.72
CA ARG A 170 10.21 -1.83 24.32
C ARG A 170 10.87 -1.67 22.93
N LEU A 171 11.43 -2.73 22.34
CA LEU A 171 11.90 -2.75 20.95
C LEU A 171 10.75 -2.78 19.92
N SER A 172 9.52 -3.01 20.37
CA SER A 172 8.32 -3.08 19.53
C SER A 172 7.77 -1.70 19.14
N ARG A 173 8.18 -0.59 19.79
CA ARG A 173 7.52 0.72 19.60
C ARG A 173 7.56 1.25 18.16
N ASN A 174 8.70 1.16 17.48
CA ASN A 174 8.83 1.64 16.09
C ASN A 174 8.06 0.74 15.10
N PHE A 175 8.09 -0.58 15.32
CA PHE A 175 7.34 -1.54 14.51
C PHE A 175 5.82 -1.46 14.77
N GLN A 176 5.42 -1.09 15.99
CA GLN A 176 4.04 -0.84 16.37
C GLN A 176 3.48 0.41 15.70
N GLN A 177 4.29 1.46 15.53
CA GLN A 177 3.84 2.68 14.84
C GLN A 177 3.54 2.41 13.36
N GLU A 178 4.46 1.72 12.66
CA GLU A 178 4.27 1.31 11.25
C GLU A 178 3.06 0.36 11.11
N SER A 179 2.89 -0.58 12.05
CA SER A 179 1.72 -1.47 12.06
C SER A 179 0.42 -0.71 12.31
N ARG A 180 0.37 0.31 13.17
CA ARG A 180 -0.84 1.09 13.47
C ARG A 180 -1.30 1.95 12.30
N GLU A 181 -0.35 2.50 11.55
CA GLU A 181 -0.65 3.31 10.35
C GLU A 181 -1.28 2.46 9.25
N ASP A 182 -0.78 1.24 9.03
CA ASP A 182 -1.38 0.27 8.10
C ASP A 182 -2.81 -0.12 8.53
N GLU A 183 -3.04 -0.34 9.82
CA GLU A 183 -4.37 -0.64 10.37
C GLU A 183 -5.37 0.52 10.16
N HIS A 184 -4.95 1.76 10.47
CA HIS A 184 -5.80 2.94 10.25
C HIS A 184 -6.09 3.15 8.76
N GLY A 185 -5.12 2.89 7.87
CA GLY A 185 -5.32 2.95 6.43
C GLY A 185 -6.35 1.93 5.93
N ILE A 186 -6.31 0.69 6.43
CA ILE A 186 -7.31 -0.34 6.12
C ILE A 186 -8.69 0.07 6.64
N ALA A 187 -8.78 0.53 7.89
CA ALA A 187 -10.03 0.96 8.50
C ALA A 187 -10.65 2.15 7.73
N TYR A 188 -9.84 3.12 7.32
CA TYR A 188 -10.29 4.25 6.50
C TYR A 188 -10.81 3.78 5.13
N ALA A 189 -10.12 2.84 4.48
CA ALA A 189 -10.59 2.25 3.23
C ALA A 189 -11.92 1.51 3.40
N MET A 190 -12.09 0.76 4.50
CA MET A 190 -13.34 0.06 4.84
C MET A 190 -14.47 1.04 5.13
N LEU A 191 -14.20 2.12 5.85
CA LEU A 191 -15.17 3.18 6.10
C LEU A 191 -15.70 3.74 4.78
N TYR A 192 -14.82 4.02 3.82
CA TYR A 192 -15.25 4.51 2.51
C TYR A 192 -16.02 3.45 1.70
N LEU A 193 -15.50 2.23 1.59
CA LEU A 193 -16.14 1.16 0.80
C LEU A 193 -17.50 0.76 1.37
N SER A 194 -17.63 0.71 2.70
CA SER A 194 -18.88 0.34 3.38
C SER A 194 -19.98 1.40 3.25
N ASN A 195 -19.62 2.65 2.99
CA ASN A 195 -20.54 3.73 2.63
C ASN A 195 -21.07 3.62 1.19
N ILE A 196 -20.43 2.80 0.35
CA ILE A 196 -20.84 2.63 -1.06
C ILE A 196 -21.62 1.33 -1.25
N TYR A 197 -21.12 0.22 -0.72
CA TYR A 197 -21.78 -1.07 -0.87
C TYR A 197 -23.09 -1.12 -0.11
N CYS A 198 -24.16 -1.51 -0.79
CA CYS A 198 -25.49 -1.63 -0.19
C CYS A 198 -26.25 -2.83 -0.75
N ARG A 199 -27.36 -3.19 -0.11
CA ARG A 199 -28.40 -4.08 -0.66
C ARG A 199 -29.75 -3.40 -0.62
N ARG A 200 -30.63 -3.77 -1.54
CA ARG A 200 -32.04 -3.34 -1.52
C ARG A 200 -32.86 -4.32 -0.67
N LEU A 201 -33.60 -3.80 0.30
CA LEU A 201 -34.53 -4.56 1.13
C LEU A 201 -35.91 -4.63 0.47
N THR A 202 -36.76 -5.54 0.93
CA THR A 202 -38.15 -5.74 0.42
C THR A 202 -39.02 -4.49 0.58
N ALA A 203 -38.72 -3.64 1.56
CA ALA A 203 -39.39 -2.35 1.77
C ALA A 203 -38.91 -1.22 0.82
N GLY A 204 -38.05 -1.53 -0.15
CA GLY A 204 -37.50 -0.54 -1.09
C GLY A 204 -36.38 0.33 -0.52
N VAL A 205 -36.02 0.16 0.75
CA VAL A 205 -34.92 0.87 1.42
C VAL A 205 -33.57 0.21 1.12
N HIS A 206 -32.51 1.02 1.01
CA HIS A 206 -31.14 0.55 0.90
C HIS A 206 -30.51 0.36 2.28
N GLN A 207 -29.99 -0.84 2.55
CA GLN A 207 -29.12 -1.08 3.69
C GLN A 207 -27.66 -1.01 3.23
N PHE A 208 -26.92 -0.07 3.79
CA PHE A 208 -25.49 0.09 3.51
C PHE A 208 -24.65 -0.80 4.41
N ALA A 209 -23.50 -1.24 3.90
CA ALA A 209 -22.59 -2.13 4.62
C ALA A 209 -22.04 -1.49 5.91
N TYR A 210 -21.93 -0.15 5.97
CA TYR A 210 -21.47 0.54 7.19
C TYR A 210 -22.37 0.21 8.40
N THR A 211 -23.66 -0.06 8.19
CA THR A 211 -24.60 -0.45 9.27
C THR A 211 -24.31 -1.82 9.86
N CYS A 212 -23.53 -2.66 9.17
CA CYS A 212 -23.22 -4.02 9.57
C CYS A 212 -21.78 -4.20 10.09
N ILE A 213 -21.01 -3.11 10.17
CA ILE A 213 -19.62 -3.11 10.64
C ILE A 213 -19.42 -2.12 11.80
N GLN A 214 -20.47 -1.72 12.49
CA GLN A 214 -20.39 -0.68 13.54
C GLN A 214 -19.68 -1.17 14.81
N GLU A 215 -19.60 -2.49 15.01
CA GLU A 215 -19.07 -3.10 16.25
C GLU A 215 -17.56 -3.39 16.16
N HIS A 216 -16.72 -2.37 15.88
CA HIS A 216 -15.25 -2.50 15.91
C HIS A 216 -14.59 -1.37 16.72
N ALA A 217 -13.59 -1.73 17.52
CA ALA A 217 -12.90 -0.79 18.43
C ALA A 217 -12.19 0.37 17.72
N VAL A 218 -11.82 0.18 16.45
CA VAL A 218 -11.19 1.25 15.65
C VAL A 218 -12.09 2.47 15.50
N TRP A 219 -13.42 2.31 15.58
CA TRP A 219 -14.38 3.41 15.51
C TRP A 219 -14.47 4.22 16.80
N ASP A 220 -14.06 3.67 17.94
CA ASP A 220 -13.97 4.39 19.21
C ASP A 220 -12.60 5.07 19.40
N ASN A 221 -11.64 4.79 18.50
CA ASN A 221 -10.28 5.30 18.59
C ASN A 221 -10.17 6.72 18.03
N GLN A 222 -9.89 7.70 18.90
CA GLN A 222 -9.70 9.10 18.51
C GLN A 222 -8.55 9.30 17.50
N GLN A 223 -7.43 8.59 17.65
CA GLN A 223 -6.27 8.74 16.77
C GLN A 223 -6.59 8.33 15.33
N PHE A 224 -7.46 7.34 15.16
CA PHE A 224 -7.95 6.94 13.84
C PHE A 224 -8.73 8.09 13.18
N TRP A 225 -9.67 8.71 13.91
CA TRP A 225 -10.48 9.81 13.37
C TRP A 225 -9.65 11.04 13.04
N GLU A 226 -8.67 11.39 13.87
CA GLU A 226 -7.71 12.46 13.57
C GLU A 226 -6.94 12.17 12.28
N ALA A 227 -6.39 10.96 12.14
CA ALA A 227 -5.67 10.55 10.94
C ALA A 227 -6.56 10.57 9.69
N ALA A 228 -7.79 10.06 9.78
CA ALA A 228 -8.76 10.07 8.68
C ALA A 228 -9.13 11.49 8.26
N PHE A 229 -9.40 12.38 9.22
CA PHE A 229 -9.72 13.78 8.97
C PHE A 229 -8.57 14.51 8.27
N PHE A 230 -7.36 14.39 8.80
CA PHE A 230 -6.19 15.03 8.18
C PHE A 230 -5.90 14.47 6.79
N HIS A 231 -6.11 13.17 6.58
CA HIS A 231 -6.00 12.56 5.26
C HIS A 231 -7.00 13.16 4.26
N ASP A 232 -8.26 13.33 4.65
CA ASP A 232 -9.29 13.95 3.80
C ASP A 232 -8.96 15.41 3.45
N ILE A 233 -8.54 16.21 4.43
CA ILE A 233 -8.12 17.60 4.23
C ILE A 233 -6.91 17.66 3.30
N HIS A 234 -5.89 16.85 3.57
CA HIS A 234 -4.69 16.80 2.73
C HIS A 234 -5.01 16.40 1.30
N ARG A 235 -5.90 15.42 1.11
CA ARG A 235 -6.36 15.00 -0.22
C ARG A 235 -7.12 16.11 -0.94
N GLN A 236 -8.02 16.81 -0.26
CA GLN A 236 -8.76 17.94 -0.83
C GLN A 236 -7.82 19.07 -1.23
N ILE A 237 -6.87 19.44 -0.37
CA ILE A 237 -5.84 20.43 -0.68
C ILE A 237 -5.02 19.99 -1.89
N ARG A 238 -4.50 18.75 -1.92
CA ARG A 238 -3.73 18.23 -3.07
C ARG A 238 -4.50 18.34 -4.38
N ARG A 239 -5.81 18.08 -4.38
CA ARG A 239 -6.67 18.19 -5.57
C ARG A 239 -6.81 19.62 -6.11
N LEU A 240 -6.67 20.64 -5.27
CA LEU A 240 -6.70 22.04 -5.70
C LEU A 240 -5.42 22.45 -6.44
N TYR A 241 -4.29 21.82 -6.11
CA TYR A 241 -2.97 22.25 -6.60
C TYR A 241 -2.32 21.27 -7.59
N LEU A 242 -2.73 20.00 -7.63
CA LEU A 242 -2.20 19.02 -8.59
C LEU A 242 -3.18 18.85 -9.76
N PRO A 243 -2.70 18.87 -11.02
CA PRO A 243 -3.52 18.54 -12.17
C PRO A 243 -4.05 17.11 -12.04
N ALA A 244 -5.32 16.90 -12.38
CA ALA A 244 -5.98 15.60 -12.33
C ALA A 244 -5.23 14.60 -13.22
N ARG A 245 -4.29 13.85 -12.64
CA ARG A 245 -3.71 12.68 -13.29
C ARG A 245 -4.78 11.60 -13.29
N GLU A 246 -4.96 10.93 -14.42
CA GLU A 246 -5.87 9.78 -14.65
C GLU A 246 -5.53 8.54 -13.81
N GLU A 247 -4.87 8.70 -12.66
CA GLU A 247 -4.79 7.62 -11.69
C GLU A 247 -6.18 7.41 -11.12
N SER A 248 -6.73 6.21 -11.34
CA SER A 248 -7.93 5.70 -10.67
C SER A 248 -8.08 6.34 -9.29
N ASP A 249 -9.09 7.19 -9.13
CA ASP A 249 -9.21 8.23 -8.09
C ASP A 249 -9.59 7.62 -6.72
N CYS A 250 -8.86 6.57 -6.35
CA CYS A 250 -9.02 5.79 -5.15
C CYS A 250 -8.77 6.71 -3.95
N PRO A 251 -9.76 6.88 -3.06
CA PRO A 251 -9.69 7.87 -2.00
C PRO A 251 -8.70 7.50 -0.89
N PHE A 252 -8.43 6.21 -0.76
CA PHE A 252 -7.47 5.67 0.17
C PHE A 252 -6.15 5.35 -0.55
N PRO A 253 -5.00 5.74 0.03
CA PRO A 253 -3.68 5.53 -0.54
C PRO A 253 -3.23 4.09 -0.26
N LEU A 254 -3.90 3.11 -0.86
CA LEU A 254 -3.48 1.71 -0.74
C LEU A 254 -2.36 1.34 -1.71
N LYS A 255 -1.76 2.31 -2.42
CA LYS A 255 -0.70 2.04 -3.40
C LYS A 255 0.68 1.97 -2.74
N GLU A 256 1.36 0.87 -3.07
CA GLU A 256 2.80 0.59 -2.97
C GLU A 256 3.39 -0.20 -1.78
N VAL A 257 2.65 -1.08 -1.11
CA VAL A 257 3.32 -2.16 -0.33
C VAL A 257 3.91 -3.27 -1.25
N TYR A 258 3.53 -3.29 -2.54
CA TYR A 258 3.86 -4.40 -3.45
C TYR A 258 4.87 -4.11 -4.56
N ILE A 259 5.05 -2.87 -5.03
CA ILE A 259 5.95 -2.59 -6.16
C ILE A 259 7.33 -2.12 -5.68
N SER A 260 7.41 -1.38 -4.58
CA SER A 260 8.69 -0.89 -4.02
C SER A 260 9.47 -2.00 -3.31
N ARG A 261 8.80 -3.03 -2.77
CA ARG A 261 9.45 -4.20 -2.15
C ARG A 261 9.99 -5.24 -3.13
N ILE A 262 9.60 -5.20 -4.40
CA ILE A 262 10.15 -6.05 -5.47
C ILE A 262 11.21 -5.29 -6.29
N LYS A 263 11.13 -3.96 -6.39
CA LYS A 263 12.09 -3.16 -7.16
C LYS A 263 13.36 -2.75 -6.42
N HIS A 264 13.42 -2.90 -5.10
CA HIS A 264 14.61 -2.59 -4.29
C HIS A 264 15.41 -3.82 -3.84
N PHE A 265 15.24 -4.98 -4.48
CA PHE A 265 16.11 -6.13 -4.30
C PHE A 265 16.41 -6.85 -5.61
#